data_AF-U5N715-F1
#
_entry.id   AF-U5N715-F1
#
_cell.length_a   1.000
_cell.length_b   1.000
_cell.length_c   1.000
_cell.angle_alpha   90.00
_cell.angle_beta   90.00
_cell.angle_gamma   90.00
#
_symmetry.space_group_name_H-M   'P 1'
#
loop_
_entity.id
_entity.type
_entity.pdbx_description
1 polymer ?
#
loop_
_entity_poly.entity_id
_entity_poly.type
_entity_poly.pdbx_seq_one_letter_code
_entity_poly.pdbx_strand_id
1 'polypeptide(L)'
;MLGTYPAKPLQRGVVLIAALIVLMVVSMLATFSIRNSASTESASGAVRTNNLAAQAAEIGLRFCEDVVTMAYGQTPTLPPSLTTTPTVFVNPSSPMWQSLTFWDAHDALTKGVFAVPGTIVNQSALGSTYQRAPECIIEAVPVQLSTGQAANNSTSFLITARGFGPEVVGVATGANRRPQGSEVWLQSTFELGVSITGGGGGGGGNDGDGGDMIR
;
A
#
# COMPACT_ATOMS: atom_id res chain seq x y z
N MET A 1 26.81 16.70 91.82
CA MET A 1 26.28 15.79 90.77
C MET A 1 26.77 16.29 89.42
N LEU A 2 27.82 15.68 88.87
CA LEU A 2 28.31 15.99 87.52
C LEU A 2 27.51 15.18 86.49
N GLY A 3 26.75 15.87 85.64
CA GLY A 3 26.12 15.27 84.46
C GLY A 3 27.07 15.37 83.27
N THR A 4 27.59 14.24 82.81
CA THR A 4 28.35 14.13 81.55
C THR A 4 27.36 14.05 80.38
N TYR A 5 27.30 15.09 79.55
CA TYR A 5 26.56 15.06 78.30
C TYR A 5 27.42 14.38 77.21
N PRO A 6 26.88 13.41 76.45
CA PRO A 6 27.64 12.77 75.39
C PRO A 6 27.85 13.73 74.22
N ALA A 7 29.10 13.87 73.77
CA ALA A 7 29.46 14.64 72.59
C ALA A 7 28.88 13.98 71.32
N LYS A 8 28.09 14.72 70.54
CA LYS A 8 27.63 14.28 69.22
C LYS A 8 28.82 14.28 68.25
N PRO A 9 29.17 13.15 67.61
CA PRO A 9 30.26 13.14 66.63
C PRO A 9 29.87 13.99 65.39
N LEU A 10 30.83 14.77 64.89
CA LEU A 10 30.70 15.54 63.65
C LEU A 10 30.72 14.61 62.42
N GLN A 11 29.57 14.03 62.06
CA GLN A 11 29.35 13.31 60.80
C GLN A 11 28.78 14.23 59.70
N ARG A 12 29.40 15.38 59.45
CA ARG A 12 28.85 16.39 58.50
C ARG A 12 29.39 16.27 57.06
N GLY A 13 30.51 15.58 56.83
CA GLY A 13 31.11 15.44 55.50
C GLY A 13 30.59 14.27 54.66
N VAL A 14 30.30 13.13 55.30
CA VAL A 14 29.88 11.89 54.60
C VAL A 14 28.50 12.02 53.96
N VAL A 15 27.59 12.78 54.58
CA VAL A 15 26.21 12.94 54.10
C VAL A 15 26.17 13.66 52.75
N LEU A 16 27.05 14.63 52.52
CA LEU A 16 27.09 15.37 51.25
C LEU A 16 27.58 14.48 50.10
N ILE A 17 28.60 13.66 50.34
CA ILE A 17 29.12 12.70 49.36
C ILE A 17 28.06 11.64 49.06
N ALA A 18 27.42 11.09 50.09
CA ALA A 18 26.35 10.11 49.91
C ALA A 18 25.16 10.70 49.12
N ALA A 19 24.74 11.93 49.42
CA ALA A 19 23.68 12.61 48.69
C ALA A 19 24.05 12.84 47.22
N LEU A 20 25.31 13.20 46.92
CA LEU A 20 25.78 13.43 45.56
C LEU A 20 25.80 12.12 44.74
N ILE A 21 26.24 11.01 45.35
CA ILE A 21 26.18 9.69 44.72
C ILE A 21 24.72 9.29 44.42
N VAL A 22 23.83 9.45 45.39
CA VAL A 22 22.40 9.12 45.19
C VAL A 22 21.79 9.99 44.10
N LEU A 23 22.07 11.30 44.08
CA LEU A 23 21.61 12.20 43.02
C LEU A 23 22.12 11.79 41.64
N MET A 24 23.39 11.37 41.54
CA MET A 24 23.97 10.89 40.29
C MET A 24 23.28 9.61 39.79
N VAL A 25 23.07 8.64 40.68
CA VAL A 25 22.37 7.38 40.35
C VAL A 25 20.94 7.66 39.89
N VAL A 26 20.19 8.48 40.64
CA VAL A 26 18.81 8.84 40.27
C VAL A 26 18.76 9.58 38.92
N SER A 27 19.73 10.47 38.65
CA SER A 27 19.82 11.18 37.36
C SER A 27 20.09 10.22 36.18
N MET A 28 20.96 9.23 36.37
CA MET A 28 21.21 8.20 35.36
C MET A 28 19.97 7.34 35.09
N LEU A 29 19.24 6.94 36.15
CA LEU A 29 18.01 6.16 36.00
C LEU A 29 16.91 6.98 35.28
N ALA A 30 16.77 8.26 35.64
CA ALA A 30 15.81 9.15 35.01
C ALA A 30 16.12 9.37 33.51
N THR A 31 17.38 9.65 33.17
CA THR A 31 17.78 9.85 31.77
C THR A 31 17.63 8.57 30.93
N PHE A 32 17.94 7.40 31.48
CA PHE A 32 17.71 6.12 30.82
C PHE A 32 16.22 5.90 30.52
N SER A 33 15.35 6.15 31.49
CA SER A 33 13.89 6.03 31.34
C SER A 33 13.34 6.94 30.23
N ILE A 34 13.77 8.21 30.20
CA ILE A 34 13.36 9.19 29.18
C ILE A 34 13.79 8.73 27.77
N ARG A 35 15.05 8.29 27.62
CA ARG A 35 15.58 7.83 26.34
C ARG A 35 14.84 6.59 25.83
N ASN A 36 14.55 5.64 26.72
CA ASN A 36 13.80 4.44 26.36
C ASN A 36 12.38 4.81 25.91
N SER A 37 11.70 5.72 26.62
CA SER A 37 10.38 6.21 26.23
C SER A 37 10.38 6.88 24.85
N ALA A 38 11.34 7.77 24.59
CA ALA A 38 11.48 8.43 23.29
C ALA A 38 11.75 7.43 22.16
N SER A 39 12.57 6.41 22.43
CA SER A 39 12.81 5.33 21.47
C SER A 39 11.52 4.55 21.17
N THR A 40 10.73 4.19 22.18
CA THR A 40 9.47 3.48 21.97
C THR A 40 8.44 4.30 21.22
N GLU A 41 8.35 5.60 21.49
CA GLU A 41 7.46 6.52 20.76
C GLU A 41 7.84 6.62 19.29
N SER A 42 9.13 6.77 18.99
CA SER A 42 9.62 6.82 17.61
C SER A 42 9.35 5.52 16.84
N ALA A 43 9.55 4.36 17.49
CA ALA A 43 9.27 3.06 16.90
C ALA A 43 7.77 2.88 16.64
N SER A 44 6.91 3.22 17.62
CA SER A 44 5.46 3.18 17.45
C SER A 44 4.96 4.15 16.37
N GLY A 45 5.56 5.33 16.27
CA GLY A 45 5.28 6.30 15.21
C GLY A 45 5.60 5.73 13.82
N ALA A 46 6.78 5.15 13.65
CA ALA A 46 7.18 4.51 12.39
C ALA A 46 6.28 3.33 12.01
N VAL A 47 5.90 2.49 12.98
CA VAL A 47 4.95 1.38 12.71
C VAL A 47 3.60 1.92 12.26
N ARG A 48 3.11 3.00 12.89
CA ARG A 48 1.85 3.63 12.50
C ARG A 48 1.88 4.19 11.09
N THR A 49 2.93 4.92 10.70
CA THR A 49 3.03 5.47 9.34
C THR A 49 3.17 4.38 8.29
N ASN A 50 3.94 3.32 8.56
CA ASN A 50 4.03 2.15 7.68
C ASN A 50 2.70 1.41 7.54
N ASN A 51 1.92 1.26 8.62
CA ASN A 51 0.59 0.65 8.53
C ASN A 51 -0.38 1.47 7.67
N LEU A 52 -0.29 2.80 7.73
CA LEU A 52 -1.10 3.67 6.86
C LEU A 52 -0.62 3.63 5.41
N ALA A 53 0.68 3.59 5.17
CA ALA A 53 1.25 3.38 3.84
C ALA A 53 0.81 2.04 3.25
N ALA A 54 0.79 0.97 4.05
CA ALA A 54 0.30 -0.34 3.63
C ALA A 54 -1.20 -0.33 3.31
N GLN A 55 -2.03 0.35 4.11
CA GLN A 55 -3.45 0.54 3.79
C GLN A 55 -3.63 1.31 2.48
N ALA A 56 -2.86 2.37 2.25
CA ALA A 56 -2.88 3.09 0.98
C ALA A 56 -2.46 2.21 -0.20
N ALA A 57 -1.44 1.35 -0.02
CA ALA A 57 -1.02 0.40 -1.04
C ALA A 57 -2.12 -0.63 -1.36
N GLU A 58 -2.79 -1.17 -0.35
CA GLU A 58 -3.92 -2.10 -0.49
C GLU A 58 -5.07 -1.45 -1.27
N ILE A 59 -5.41 -0.19 -0.94
CA ILE A 59 -6.45 0.56 -1.66
C ILE A 59 -6.05 0.72 -3.13
N GLY A 60 -4.79 1.08 -3.40
CA GLY A 60 -4.33 1.23 -4.78
C GLY A 60 -4.29 -0.08 -5.55
N LEU A 61 -3.91 -1.17 -4.91
CA LEU A 61 -3.92 -2.50 -5.49
C LEU A 61 -5.33 -2.92 -5.91
N ARG A 62 -6.29 -2.86 -4.97
CA ARG A 62 -7.69 -3.21 -5.22
C ARG A 62 -8.33 -2.32 -6.27
N PHE A 63 -8.02 -1.03 -6.25
CA PHE A 63 -8.52 -0.11 -7.27
C PHE A 63 -8.03 -0.51 -8.66
N CYS A 64 -6.74 -0.81 -8.81
CA CYS A 64 -6.20 -1.18 -10.11
C CYS A 64 -6.68 -2.56 -10.60
N GLU A 65 -6.92 -3.50 -9.69
CA GLU A 65 -7.60 -4.77 -10.01
C GLU A 65 -9.03 -4.55 -10.54
N ASP A 66 -9.79 -3.67 -9.91
CA ASP A 66 -11.14 -3.30 -10.37
C ASP A 66 -11.07 -2.63 -11.75
N VAL A 67 -10.12 -1.71 -11.96
CA VAL A 67 -9.94 -1.10 -13.28
C VAL A 67 -9.56 -2.13 -14.34
N VAL A 68 -8.71 -3.12 -14.04
CA VAL A 68 -8.41 -4.21 -14.98
C VAL A 68 -9.68 -5.01 -15.29
N THR A 69 -10.45 -5.36 -14.27
CA THR A 69 -11.71 -6.11 -14.42
C THR A 69 -12.70 -5.36 -15.29
N MET A 70 -12.87 -4.07 -15.06
CA MET A 70 -13.84 -3.28 -15.81
C MET A 70 -13.32 -2.87 -17.19
N ALA A 71 -12.02 -2.63 -17.39
CA ALA A 71 -11.47 -2.22 -18.70
C ALA A 71 -11.20 -3.40 -19.65
N TYR A 72 -10.88 -4.58 -19.11
CA TYR A 72 -10.50 -5.78 -19.87
C TYR A 72 -11.46 -6.96 -19.68
N GLY A 73 -12.54 -6.78 -18.91
CA GLY A 73 -13.63 -7.75 -18.80
C GLY A 73 -14.52 -7.82 -20.04
N GLN A 74 -15.54 -8.68 -20.00
CA GLN A 74 -16.44 -8.96 -21.13
C GLN A 74 -17.27 -7.73 -21.56
N THR A 75 -17.52 -6.79 -20.65
CA THR A 75 -18.25 -5.54 -20.91
C THR A 75 -17.42 -4.35 -20.45
N PRO A 76 -16.52 -3.84 -21.31
CA PRO A 76 -15.57 -2.83 -20.90
C PRO A 76 -16.28 -1.53 -20.52
N THR A 77 -16.21 -1.15 -19.25
CA THR A 77 -16.70 0.13 -18.73
C THR A 77 -15.64 0.71 -17.81
N LEU A 78 -15.41 2.02 -17.81
CA LEU A 78 -14.49 2.62 -16.86
C LEU A 78 -15.28 3.05 -15.62
N PRO A 79 -14.71 2.91 -14.39
CA PRO A 79 -15.32 3.51 -13.22
C PRO A 79 -15.54 5.01 -13.45
N PRO A 80 -16.67 5.58 -13.02
CA PRO A 80 -17.00 7.00 -13.24
C PRO A 80 -16.03 7.97 -12.56
N SER A 81 -15.20 7.48 -11.63
CA SER A 81 -14.14 8.24 -10.96
C SER A 81 -12.86 8.38 -11.80
N LEU A 82 -12.74 7.69 -12.93
CA LEU A 82 -11.61 7.80 -13.84
C LEU A 82 -11.88 8.76 -14.99
N THR A 83 -10.95 9.67 -15.21
CA THR A 83 -10.91 10.55 -16.40
C THR A 83 -9.94 10.04 -17.47
N THR A 84 -9.11 9.05 -17.15
CA THR A 84 -8.07 8.50 -18.04
C THR A 84 -7.97 6.99 -17.86
N THR A 85 -7.92 6.23 -18.96
CA THR A 85 -7.68 4.79 -18.95
C THR A 85 -6.24 4.51 -18.48
N PRO A 86 -6.00 3.62 -17.50
CA PRO A 86 -4.64 3.26 -17.14
C PRO A 86 -3.93 2.56 -18.29
N THR A 87 -2.63 2.79 -18.40
CA THR A 87 -1.78 2.09 -19.37
C THR A 87 -1.44 0.71 -18.85
N VAL A 88 -1.69 -0.32 -19.67
CA VAL A 88 -1.24 -1.69 -19.39
C VAL A 88 -0.01 -1.99 -20.23
N PHE A 89 1.08 -2.39 -19.59
CA PHE A 89 2.30 -2.80 -20.29
C PHE A 89 2.14 -4.23 -20.79
N VAL A 90 2.18 -4.41 -22.11
CA VAL A 90 2.11 -5.72 -22.75
C VAL A 90 3.51 -6.08 -23.22
N ASN A 91 4.05 -7.21 -22.77
CA ASN A 91 5.40 -7.68 -23.13
C ASN A 91 6.51 -6.63 -22.94
N PRO A 92 6.63 -5.97 -21.77
CA PRO A 92 7.73 -5.05 -21.57
C PRO A 92 9.06 -5.82 -21.63
N SER A 93 10.08 -5.25 -22.27
CA SER A 93 11.41 -5.87 -22.43
C SER A 93 12.13 -6.09 -21.09
N SER A 94 11.67 -5.43 -20.03
CA SER A 94 12.08 -5.56 -18.63
C SER A 94 10.85 -5.28 -17.76
N PRO A 95 10.66 -5.98 -16.62
CA PRO A 95 9.56 -5.69 -15.70
C PRO A 95 9.62 -4.23 -15.25
N MET A 96 8.57 -3.48 -15.57
CA MET A 96 8.51 -2.03 -15.32
C MET A 96 8.45 -1.74 -13.82
N TRP A 97 7.79 -2.60 -13.05
CA TRP A 97 7.68 -2.48 -11.61
C TRP A 97 9.04 -2.41 -10.88
N GLN A 98 10.10 -3.03 -11.42
CA GLN A 98 11.44 -3.05 -10.80
C GLN A 98 12.22 -1.74 -11.00
N SER A 99 11.80 -0.90 -11.95
CA SER A 99 12.55 0.30 -12.33
C SER A 99 12.16 1.49 -11.47
N LEU A 100 12.91 1.77 -10.40
CA LEU A 100 12.66 2.95 -9.56
C LEU A 100 12.74 4.27 -10.35
N THR A 101 13.58 4.33 -11.39
CA THR A 101 13.65 5.52 -12.26
C THR A 101 12.36 5.73 -13.04
N PHE A 102 11.61 4.66 -13.32
CA PHE A 102 10.30 4.75 -13.96
C PHE A 102 9.26 5.34 -13.01
N TRP A 103 9.21 4.87 -11.76
CA TRP A 103 8.28 5.35 -10.73
C TRP A 103 8.54 6.80 -10.32
N ASP A 104 9.82 7.17 -10.19
CA ASP A 104 10.21 8.46 -9.65
C ASP A 104 10.37 9.54 -10.74
N ALA A 105 10.29 9.18 -12.03
CA ALA A 105 10.41 10.15 -13.12
C ALA A 105 9.32 11.22 -13.05
N HIS A 106 9.66 12.46 -13.41
CA HIS A 106 8.71 13.57 -13.44
C HIS A 106 7.50 13.33 -14.38
N ASP A 107 7.67 12.46 -15.39
CA ASP A 107 6.68 12.06 -16.38
C ASP A 107 6.11 10.65 -16.16
N ALA A 108 6.31 10.05 -14.97
CA ALA A 108 5.86 8.69 -14.65
C ALA A 108 4.36 8.46 -14.93
N LEU A 109 3.51 9.46 -14.63
CA LEU A 109 2.07 9.35 -14.86
C LEU A 109 1.69 9.27 -16.33
N THR A 110 2.45 9.93 -17.20
CA THR A 110 2.25 9.88 -18.65
C THR A 110 2.85 8.61 -19.25
N LYS A 111 3.86 8.04 -18.59
CA LYS A 111 4.52 6.81 -19.02
C LYS A 111 3.79 5.53 -18.60
N GLY A 112 2.81 5.62 -17.70
CA GLY A 112 1.92 4.52 -17.33
C GLY A 112 1.94 4.12 -15.85
N VAL A 113 2.58 4.89 -14.97
CA VAL A 113 2.26 4.84 -13.53
C VAL A 113 0.88 5.45 -13.35
N PHE A 114 -0.03 4.71 -12.74
CA PHE A 114 -1.38 5.19 -12.50
C PHE A 114 -1.52 5.70 -11.06
N ALA A 115 -1.96 6.95 -10.87
CA ALA A 115 -2.26 7.50 -9.56
C ALA A 115 -3.74 7.32 -9.23
N VAL A 116 -4.02 6.69 -8.10
CA VAL A 116 -5.40 6.46 -7.62
C VAL A 116 -6.06 7.80 -7.33
N PRO A 117 -7.32 8.04 -7.74
CA PRO A 117 -7.97 9.30 -7.46
C PRO A 117 -8.01 9.61 -5.96
N GLY A 118 -7.66 10.85 -5.59
CA GLY A 118 -7.58 11.27 -4.19
C GLY A 118 -8.89 11.08 -3.42
N THR A 119 -10.05 11.07 -4.10
CA THR A 119 -11.36 10.81 -3.50
C THR A 119 -11.59 9.36 -3.06
N ILE A 120 -10.77 8.41 -3.53
CA ILE A 120 -10.83 7.00 -3.12
C ILE A 120 -10.09 6.80 -1.79
N VAL A 121 -9.00 7.55 -1.58
CA VAL A 121 -8.15 7.46 -0.38
C VAL A 121 -8.48 8.49 0.69
N ASN A 122 -8.99 9.65 0.30
CA ASN A 122 -9.42 10.72 1.18
C ASN A 122 -10.93 10.89 1.09
N GLN A 123 -11.61 10.91 2.23
CA GLN A 123 -13.04 11.20 2.29
C GLN A 123 -13.24 12.71 2.33
N SER A 124 -13.99 13.25 1.36
CA SER A 124 -14.21 14.70 1.20
C SER A 124 -14.78 15.39 2.44
N ALA A 125 -15.53 14.65 3.27
CA ALA A 125 -16.13 15.15 4.51
C ALA A 125 -15.15 15.20 5.71
N LEU A 126 -13.98 14.55 5.64
CA LEU A 126 -13.06 14.37 6.77
C LEU A 126 -11.69 15.04 6.58
N GLY A 127 -11.46 15.68 5.42
CA GLY A 127 -10.18 16.28 5.06
C GLY A 127 -9.20 15.30 4.38
N SER A 128 -8.03 15.80 4.01
CA SER A 128 -7.00 15.04 3.31
C SER A 128 -6.06 14.36 4.31
N THR A 129 -6.22 13.05 4.52
CA THR A 129 -5.31 12.24 5.34
C THR A 129 -4.02 11.95 4.58
N TYR A 130 -4.11 11.56 3.31
CA TYR A 130 -2.97 11.26 2.44
C TYR A 130 -2.69 12.45 1.55
N GLN A 131 -1.51 13.05 1.66
CA GLN A 131 -1.10 14.16 0.78
C GLN A 131 -0.66 13.65 -0.60
N ARG A 132 -0.13 12.43 -0.65
CA ARG A 132 0.22 11.74 -1.88
C ARG A 132 -0.70 10.54 -2.08
N ALA A 133 -1.34 10.49 -3.24
CA ALA A 133 -2.16 9.35 -3.61
C ALA A 133 -1.29 8.11 -3.86
N PRO A 134 -1.79 6.90 -3.55
CA PRO A 134 -1.12 5.67 -3.93
C PRO A 134 -1.07 5.54 -5.45
N GLU A 135 -0.05 4.85 -5.90
CA GLU A 135 0.28 4.67 -7.31
C GLU A 135 0.29 3.17 -7.64
N CYS A 136 -0.01 2.79 -8.88
CA CYS A 136 0.09 1.40 -9.32
C CYS A 136 0.62 1.30 -10.75
N ILE A 137 1.17 0.14 -11.10
CA ILE A 137 1.54 -0.27 -12.45
C ILE A 137 0.82 -1.59 -12.74
N ILE A 138 0.38 -1.75 -13.99
CA ILE A 138 -0.32 -2.92 -14.47
C ILE A 138 0.47 -3.49 -15.66
N GLU A 139 0.96 -4.72 -15.52
CA GLU A 139 1.71 -5.41 -16.57
C GLU A 139 0.95 -6.69 -16.96
N ALA A 140 0.64 -6.84 -18.25
CA ALA A 140 0.06 -8.07 -18.77
C ALA A 140 1.14 -9.16 -18.83
N VAL A 141 0.86 -10.32 -18.24
CA VAL A 141 1.76 -11.47 -18.31
C VAL A 141 1.47 -12.21 -19.61
N PRO A 142 2.42 -12.27 -20.56
CA PRO A 142 2.17 -12.86 -21.87
C PRO A 142 1.95 -14.37 -21.78
N VAL A 143 0.92 -14.86 -22.45
CA VAL A 143 0.75 -16.30 -22.68
C VAL A 143 1.67 -16.69 -23.82
N GLN A 144 2.56 -17.66 -23.60
CA GLN A 144 3.39 -18.19 -24.68
C GLN A 144 2.56 -19.17 -25.51
N LEU A 145 2.40 -18.90 -26.80
CA LEU A 145 1.84 -19.88 -27.73
C LEU A 145 2.82 -21.03 -27.93
N SER A 146 2.32 -22.20 -28.33
CA SER A 146 3.12 -23.38 -28.70
C SER A 146 4.11 -23.12 -29.86
N THR A 147 3.91 -22.02 -30.60
CA THR A 147 4.82 -21.52 -31.63
C THR A 147 6.00 -20.69 -31.08
N GLY A 148 6.10 -20.50 -29.76
CA GLY A 148 7.14 -19.70 -29.10
C GLY A 148 6.94 -18.19 -29.23
N GLN A 149 5.75 -17.73 -29.64
CA GLN A 149 5.37 -16.33 -29.72
C GLN A 149 4.54 -15.93 -28.50
N ALA A 150 4.68 -14.70 -28.01
CA ALA A 150 3.82 -14.16 -26.97
C ALA A 150 2.45 -13.77 -27.55
N ALA A 151 1.37 -14.21 -26.90
CA ALA A 151 0.02 -13.84 -27.25
C ALA A 151 -0.33 -12.49 -26.62
N ASN A 152 -1.03 -11.64 -27.37
CA ASN A 152 -1.49 -10.32 -26.88
C ASN A 152 -2.82 -10.40 -26.10
N ASN A 153 -3.40 -11.60 -25.94
CA ASN A 153 -4.67 -11.85 -25.26
C ASN A 153 -4.49 -12.34 -23.82
N SER A 154 -3.50 -11.78 -23.11
CA SER A 154 -3.23 -12.11 -21.72
C SER A 154 -4.46 -11.92 -20.83
N THR A 155 -4.87 -13.00 -20.15
CA THR A 155 -5.87 -12.95 -19.07
C THR A 155 -5.21 -12.78 -17.70
N SER A 156 -3.89 -12.90 -17.61
CA SER A 156 -3.11 -12.74 -16.38
C SER A 156 -2.38 -11.40 -16.37
N PHE A 157 -2.44 -10.72 -15.22
CA PHE A 157 -1.84 -9.41 -14.98
C PHE A 157 -1.01 -9.43 -13.71
N LEU A 158 0.13 -8.77 -13.73
CA LEU A 158 0.95 -8.46 -12.57
C LEU A 158 0.70 -7.00 -12.22
N ILE A 159 0.09 -6.76 -11.06
CA ILE A 159 -0.24 -5.43 -10.58
C ILE A 159 0.68 -5.14 -9.41
N THR A 160 1.45 -4.06 -9.52
CA THR A 160 2.29 -3.56 -8.42
C THR A 160 1.74 -2.24 -7.94
N ALA A 161 1.42 -2.16 -6.65
CA ALA A 161 0.94 -0.94 -6.01
C ALA A 161 1.98 -0.40 -5.03
N ARG A 162 2.04 0.93 -4.96
CA ARG A 162 2.93 1.72 -4.11
C ARG A 162 2.08 2.65 -3.27
N GLY A 163 2.06 2.41 -1.96
CA GLY A 163 1.37 3.23 -0.99
C GLY A 163 2.32 4.14 -0.23
N PHE A 164 1.80 5.28 0.21
CA PHE A 164 2.57 6.31 0.92
C PHE A 164 1.92 6.65 2.25
N GLY A 165 2.73 6.90 3.27
CA GLY A 165 2.23 7.40 4.55
C GLY A 165 1.68 8.83 4.46
N PRO A 166 0.85 9.26 5.42
CA PRO A 166 0.31 10.63 5.48
C PRO A 166 1.36 11.75 5.46
N GLU A 167 2.57 11.46 5.93
CA GLU A 167 3.69 12.39 6.01
C GLU A 167 4.41 12.59 4.67
N VAL A 168 4.19 11.71 3.69
CA VAL A 168 4.79 11.84 2.36
C VAL A 168 4.11 12.96 1.61
N VAL A 169 4.88 14.00 1.29
CA VAL A 169 4.38 15.17 0.57
C VAL A 169 3.86 14.83 -0.82
N GLY A 170 2.81 15.53 -1.24
CA GLY A 170 2.31 15.46 -2.61
C GLY A 170 3.36 15.92 -3.63
N VAL A 171 3.26 15.41 -4.86
CA VAL A 171 4.19 15.77 -5.93
C VAL A 171 3.65 16.96 -6.73
N ALA A 172 4.42 18.04 -6.80
CA ALA A 172 4.13 19.17 -7.69
C ALA A 172 4.32 18.79 -9.17
N THR A 173 3.58 19.44 -10.07
CA THR A 173 3.68 19.22 -11.52
C THR A 173 5.11 19.46 -12.02
N GLY A 174 5.69 18.50 -12.74
CA GLY A 174 7.03 18.58 -13.31
C GLY A 174 8.18 18.36 -12.33
N ALA A 175 7.90 18.09 -11.05
CA ALA A 175 8.93 17.74 -10.06
C ALA A 175 9.32 16.26 -10.16
N ASN A 176 10.54 15.95 -9.70
CA ASN A 176 10.93 14.57 -9.44
C ASN A 176 9.97 13.94 -8.41
N ARG A 177 9.50 12.73 -8.66
CA ARG A 177 8.46 12.05 -7.87
C ARG A 177 9.03 11.14 -6.78
N ARG A 178 10.33 11.19 -6.51
CA ARG A 178 10.93 10.41 -5.43
C ARG A 178 10.31 10.77 -4.06
N PRO A 179 9.71 9.82 -3.34
CA PRO A 179 9.09 10.08 -2.05
C PRO A 179 10.13 10.33 -0.95
N GLN A 180 9.71 11.06 0.08
CA GLN A 180 10.42 11.21 1.34
C GLN A 180 9.47 10.85 2.47
N GLY A 181 9.71 9.73 3.15
CA GLY A 181 8.85 9.21 4.22
C GLY A 181 8.58 7.72 4.08
N SER A 182 7.49 7.23 4.68
CA SER A 182 7.10 5.82 4.60
C SER A 182 6.48 5.46 3.26
N GLU A 183 6.89 4.31 2.77
CA GLU A 183 6.54 3.80 1.45
C GLU A 183 6.44 2.28 1.53
N VAL A 184 5.35 1.72 1.02
CA VAL A 184 5.09 0.29 1.02
C VAL A 184 4.73 -0.16 -0.38
N TRP A 185 5.29 -1.30 -0.78
CA TRP A 185 5.05 -1.93 -2.07
C TRP A 185 4.27 -3.22 -1.87
N LEU A 186 3.22 -3.40 -2.66
CA LEU A 186 2.45 -4.63 -2.74
C LEU A 186 2.41 -5.10 -4.19
N GLN A 187 2.36 -6.42 -4.39
CA GLN A 187 2.27 -7.01 -5.71
C GLN A 187 1.21 -8.11 -5.69
N SER A 188 0.36 -8.12 -6.71
CA SER A 188 -0.70 -9.10 -6.94
C SER A 188 -0.55 -9.66 -8.34
N THR A 189 -0.80 -10.96 -8.47
CA THR A 189 -1.03 -11.60 -9.77
C THR A 189 -2.53 -11.84 -9.88
N PHE A 190 -3.15 -11.19 -10.85
CA PHE A 190 -4.59 -11.18 -11.05
C PHE A 190 -4.93 -11.88 -12.36
N GLU A 191 -5.89 -12.80 -12.34
CA GLU A 191 -6.36 -13.50 -13.53
C GLU A 191 -7.83 -13.18 -13.79
N LEU A 192 -8.13 -12.72 -14.99
CA LEU A 192 -9.50 -12.50 -15.45
C LEU A 192 -10.13 -13.86 -15.76
N GLY A 193 -11.17 -14.20 -15.02
CA GLY A 193 -11.98 -15.39 -15.30
C GLY A 193 -12.63 -15.29 -16.67
N VAL A 194 -12.23 -16.15 -17.60
CA VAL A 194 -12.96 -16.31 -18.86
C VAL A 194 -14.26 -17.04 -18.55
N SER A 195 -15.41 -16.38 -18.76
CA SER A 195 -16.68 -17.11 -18.76
C SER A 195 -16.70 -17.94 -20.04
N ILE A 196 -16.43 -19.24 -19.93
CA ILE A 196 -16.77 -20.17 -21.00
C ILE A 196 -18.29 -20.13 -21.13
N THR A 197 -18.80 -19.35 -22.09
CA THR A 197 -20.17 -19.53 -22.54
C THR A 197 -20.22 -20.92 -23.13
N GLY A 198 -20.64 -21.89 -22.31
CA GLY A 198 -20.85 -23.25 -22.74
C GLY A 198 -21.75 -23.20 -23.96
N GLY A 199 -21.24 -23.68 -25.10
CA GLY A 199 -22.04 -23.96 -26.27
C GLY A 199 -23.05 -25.05 -25.91
N GLY A 200 -24.15 -24.65 -25.30
CA GLY A 200 -25.35 -25.47 -25.18
C GLY A 200 -25.92 -25.59 -26.57
N GLY A 201 -25.49 -26.62 -27.31
CA GLY A 201 -26.16 -27.07 -28.51
C GLY A 201 -27.60 -27.42 -28.16
N GLY A 202 -28.52 -26.49 -28.41
CA GLY A 202 -29.95 -26.73 -28.39
C GLY A 202 -30.31 -27.70 -29.51
N GLY A 203 -30.16 -29.00 -29.25
CA GLY A 203 -30.75 -30.04 -30.06
C GLY A 203 -32.27 -29.94 -29.93
N GLY A 204 -32.91 -29.29 -30.89
CA GLY A 204 -34.36 -29.32 -31.05
C GLY A 204 -34.80 -30.73 -31.40
N GLY A 205 -35.27 -31.46 -30.38
CA GLY A 205 -35.99 -32.72 -30.56
C GLY A 205 -37.36 -32.43 -31.16
N ASN A 206 -37.61 -32.99 -32.35
CA ASN A 206 -38.93 -33.10 -32.94
C ASN A 206 -39.72 -34.16 -32.15
N ASP A 207 -40.55 -33.72 -31.22
CA ASP A 207 -41.64 -34.55 -30.69
C ASP A 207 -42.87 -34.32 -31.56
N GLY A 208 -43.15 -35.31 -32.39
CA GLY A 208 -44.36 -35.38 -33.21
C GLY A 208 -45.58 -35.57 -32.32
N ASP A 209 -46.42 -34.54 -32.28
CA ASP A 209 -47.75 -34.61 -31.69
C ASP A 209 -48.71 -35.21 -32.72
N GLY A 210 -48.99 -36.50 -32.57
CA GLY A 210 -49.96 -37.26 -33.34
C GLY A 210 -50.91 -37.98 -32.37
N GLY A 211 -52.16 -37.55 -32.36
CA GLY A 211 -53.24 -38.13 -31.56
C GLY A 211 -54.31 -37.07 -31.27
N ASP A 212 -55.03 -36.61 -32.29
CA ASP A 212 -56.28 -37.25 -32.72
C ASP A 212 -57.26 -37.47 -31.55
N MET A 213 -58.16 -36.51 -31.42
CA MET A 213 -59.37 -36.59 -30.61
C MET A 213 -60.57 -36.66 -31.55
N ILE A 214 -61.31 -37.77 -31.43
CA ILE A 214 -62.75 -37.86 -31.64
C ILE A 214 -63.22 -37.73 -33.11
N ARG A 215 -63.31 -38.87 -33.79
CA ARG A 215 -64.59 -39.50 -34.15
C ARG A 215 -64.45 -40.99 -34.45
#